data_AF-H2Y792-F1
#
_entry.id   AF-H2Y792-F1
#
_cell.length_a   1.000
_cell.length_b   1.000
_cell.length_c   1.000
_cell.angle_alpha   90.00
_cell.angle_beta   90.00
_cell.angle_gamma   90.00
#
_symmetry.space_group_name_H-M   'P 1'
#
loop_
_entity.id
_entity.type
_entity.pdbx_description
1 polymer ?
#
loop_
_entity_poly.entity_id
_entity_poly.type
_entity_poly.pdbx_seq_one_letter_code
_entity_poly.pdbx_strand_id
1 'polypeptide(L)'
;MLTHKSILPATRAICRGYAKDLKFGSSARQEMLAGVNQLADAVAVTMGPKGRNVVLEQSWGSPKVTKDGVTVAKGIEFKDKIKNIGAKLVQDVANSTNEEAGDGTTTATILARAIAREGSDKISRGTNPIEMRRGIQKAVQVVIEELKKMSKQVTTPEEIAQVATISANGDVEVGRAMEKVGRNGVITVKDGKTLNDELEVIEGMKFDRGYISPYFINSAKGQKVEFQNAFVLLSEKKISTVQSIVPALELANAQRKPLVIIAEDVDGEALSTLVINRLKVGLQIAAVKAPGFGDNRKNTMKDIAVATGGLVFGEDALELKIEDVQAHDLGQVEEITITKDDCLLLRGKGKSEDIERRIGQIYEQIEDTSSDYEREKLNERLAKLSSGVAVLKVGGSSEVEVNEKKDRVNDALNATRAAVEEGIVPGGGVALLRCHDAVTALKGATKDTKSNKILC
;
A
#
# COMPACT_ATOMS: atom_id res chain seq x y z
N MET A 1 -66.81 -2.50 -28.90
CA MET A 1 -65.35 -2.26 -28.88
C MET A 1 -64.86 -2.39 -27.45
N LEU A 2 -64.48 -3.59 -27.04
CA LEU A 2 -63.78 -3.85 -25.78
C LEU A 2 -62.59 -4.75 -26.12
N THR A 3 -61.44 -4.30 -25.69
CA THR A 3 -60.10 -4.65 -26.16
C THR A 3 -59.63 -5.98 -25.56
N HIS A 4 -59.13 -6.86 -26.44
CA HIS A 4 -58.34 -8.05 -26.08
C HIS A 4 -57.08 -7.62 -25.33
N LYS A 5 -56.99 -7.91 -24.03
CA LYS A 5 -55.70 -7.97 -23.32
C LYS A 5 -55.10 -9.35 -23.54
N SER A 6 -54.07 -9.42 -24.39
CA SER A 6 -53.18 -10.56 -24.53
C SER A 6 -52.38 -10.75 -23.25
N ILE A 7 -52.54 -11.92 -22.62
CA ILE A 7 -51.67 -12.36 -21.53
C ILE A 7 -50.41 -12.93 -22.19
N LEU A 8 -49.31 -12.19 -22.15
CA LEU A 8 -47.99 -12.70 -22.54
C LEU A 8 -47.59 -13.84 -21.59
N PRO A 9 -47.06 -14.97 -22.10
CA PRO A 9 -46.55 -16.04 -21.24
C PRO A 9 -45.29 -15.53 -20.53
N ALA A 10 -45.26 -15.68 -19.20
CA ALA A 10 -44.09 -15.36 -18.40
C ALA A 10 -42.87 -16.14 -18.91
N THR A 11 -41.90 -15.41 -19.46
CA THR A 11 -40.62 -15.95 -19.89
C THR A 11 -39.91 -16.47 -18.64
N ARG A 12 -39.84 -17.79 -18.45
CA ARG A 12 -38.95 -18.39 -17.44
C ARG A 12 -37.52 -18.01 -17.83
N ALA A 13 -36.97 -16.99 -17.18
CA ALA A 13 -35.54 -16.73 -17.20
C ALA A 13 -34.84 -17.98 -16.68
N ILE A 14 -34.20 -18.74 -17.56
CA ILE A 14 -33.34 -19.85 -17.18
C ILE A 14 -32.10 -19.22 -16.55
N CYS A 15 -32.14 -19.00 -15.24
CA CYS A 15 -30.93 -18.75 -14.47
C CYS A 15 -30.07 -20.02 -14.58
N ARG A 16 -29.09 -20.02 -15.49
CA ARG A 16 -28.03 -21.03 -15.52
C ARG A 16 -27.21 -20.90 -14.24
N GLY A 17 -27.61 -21.63 -13.20
CA GLY A 17 -26.78 -21.88 -12.04
C GLY A 17 -25.69 -22.89 -12.39
N TYR A 18 -24.46 -22.64 -11.97
CA TYR A 18 -23.40 -23.65 -12.02
C TYR A 18 -23.68 -24.72 -10.97
N ALA A 19 -23.63 -26.00 -11.35
CA ALA A 19 -23.66 -27.09 -10.39
C ALA A 19 -22.50 -26.93 -9.38
N LYS A 20 -22.77 -27.18 -8.10
CA LYS A 20 -21.81 -27.05 -7.00
C LYS A 20 -21.53 -28.41 -6.41
N ASP A 21 -20.25 -28.69 -6.18
CA ASP A 21 -19.80 -29.84 -5.39
C ASP A 21 -19.75 -29.44 -3.91
N LEU A 22 -20.24 -30.32 -3.03
CA LEU A 22 -20.37 -30.06 -1.59
C LEU A 22 -19.67 -31.16 -0.80
N LYS A 23 -18.70 -30.76 0.04
CA LYS A 23 -18.04 -31.64 1.01
C LYS A 23 -18.31 -31.16 2.43
N PHE A 24 -18.42 -32.11 3.35
CA PHE A 24 -18.80 -31.85 4.74
C PHE A 24 -17.80 -32.45 5.73
N GLY A 25 -17.77 -31.87 6.93
CA GLY A 25 -17.09 -32.46 8.09
C GLY A 25 -15.57 -32.57 7.95
N SER A 26 -15.02 -33.70 8.42
CA SER A 26 -13.57 -33.94 8.50
C SER A 26 -12.89 -34.03 7.14
N SER A 27 -13.55 -34.64 6.14
CA SER A 27 -13.00 -34.79 4.79
C SER A 27 -12.73 -33.43 4.14
N ALA A 28 -13.68 -32.48 4.22
CA ALA A 28 -13.48 -31.12 3.72
C ALA A 28 -12.34 -30.39 4.45
N ARG A 29 -12.25 -30.54 5.78
CA ARG A 29 -11.18 -29.92 6.58
C ARG A 29 -9.80 -30.46 6.23
N GLN A 30 -9.66 -31.77 6.02
CA GLN A 30 -8.39 -32.40 5.65
C GLN A 30 -7.88 -31.90 4.29
N GLU A 31 -8.76 -31.77 3.30
CA GLU A 31 -8.39 -31.25 1.98
C GLU A 31 -8.01 -29.76 2.02
N MET A 32 -8.77 -28.94 2.75
CA MET A 32 -8.40 -27.54 2.96
C MET A 32 -7.05 -27.43 3.69
N LEU A 33 -6.82 -28.24 4.73
CA LEU A 33 -5.57 -28.25 5.49
C LEU A 33 -4.39 -28.70 4.63
N ALA A 34 -4.59 -29.62 3.68
CA ALA A 34 -3.57 -29.99 2.71
C ALA A 34 -3.16 -28.80 1.82
N GLY A 35 -4.11 -27.92 1.46
CA GLY A 35 -3.84 -26.69 0.73
C GLY A 35 -3.06 -25.68 1.56
N VAL A 36 -3.50 -25.47 2.81
CA VAL A 36 -2.80 -24.64 3.81
C VAL A 36 -1.35 -25.09 3.98
N ASN A 37 -1.12 -26.39 4.20
CA ASN A 37 0.20 -26.95 4.43
C ASN A 37 1.11 -26.74 3.21
N GLN A 38 0.67 -27.08 2.01
CA GLN A 38 1.52 -26.96 0.83
C GLN A 38 1.91 -25.51 0.51
N LEU A 39 0.97 -24.57 0.66
CA LEU A 39 1.29 -23.15 0.49
C LEU A 39 2.27 -22.68 1.56
N ALA A 40 2.00 -23.00 2.82
CA ALA A 40 2.84 -22.58 3.93
C ALA A 40 4.23 -23.25 3.90
N ASP A 41 4.36 -24.48 3.40
CA ASP A 41 5.65 -25.15 3.21
C ASP A 41 6.50 -24.42 2.15
N ALA A 42 5.88 -23.97 1.06
CA ALA A 42 6.55 -23.18 0.03
C ALA A 42 6.97 -21.79 0.52
N VAL A 43 6.16 -21.15 1.37
CA VAL A 43 6.47 -19.83 1.95
C VAL A 43 7.50 -19.95 3.09
N ALA A 44 7.41 -20.98 3.93
CA ALA A 44 8.23 -21.09 5.13
C ALA A 44 9.73 -21.21 4.86
N VAL A 45 10.14 -21.69 3.67
CA VAL A 45 11.56 -21.79 3.31
C VAL A 45 12.24 -20.42 3.16
N THR A 46 11.47 -19.33 3.01
CA THR A 46 12.03 -17.98 2.87
C THR A 46 12.34 -17.31 4.22
N MET A 47 11.94 -17.92 5.34
CA MET A 47 12.05 -17.30 6.66
C MET A 47 13.49 -17.15 7.15
N GLY A 48 13.82 -15.93 7.61
CA GLY A 48 15.03 -15.63 8.37
C GLY A 48 16.31 -15.54 7.53
N PRO A 49 17.48 -15.31 8.18
CA PRO A 49 18.74 -15.03 7.49
C PRO A 49 19.27 -16.21 6.66
N LYS A 50 18.87 -17.44 7.01
CA LYS A 50 19.19 -18.67 6.28
C LYS A 50 18.05 -19.11 5.34
N GLY A 51 17.06 -18.26 5.14
CA GLY A 51 15.97 -18.48 4.20
C GLY A 51 16.49 -18.58 2.77
N ARG A 52 15.83 -19.42 1.98
CA ARG A 52 16.15 -19.70 0.57
C ARG A 52 15.22 -18.95 -0.35
N ASN A 53 15.71 -18.67 -1.56
CA ASN A 53 14.89 -18.06 -2.60
C ASN A 53 13.91 -19.07 -3.17
N VAL A 54 12.73 -18.58 -3.55
CA VAL A 54 11.74 -19.32 -4.34
C VAL A 54 11.75 -18.75 -5.75
N VAL A 55 11.71 -19.64 -6.74
CA VAL A 55 11.63 -19.28 -8.15
C VAL A 55 10.20 -19.47 -8.63
N LEU A 56 9.61 -18.42 -9.17
CA LEU A 56 8.25 -18.38 -9.69
C LEU A 56 8.30 -18.19 -11.19
N GLU A 57 7.62 -19.09 -11.92
CA GLU A 57 7.38 -18.92 -13.35
C GLU A 57 6.56 -17.64 -13.59
N GLN A 58 6.87 -16.93 -14.67
CA GLN A 58 6.10 -15.78 -15.14
C GLN A 58 5.55 -16.13 -16.51
N SER A 59 4.31 -15.72 -16.80
CA SER A 59 3.67 -15.99 -18.10
C SER A 59 4.39 -15.34 -19.29
N TRP A 60 5.25 -14.35 -19.02
CA TRP A 60 6.14 -13.72 -19.99
C TRP A 60 7.44 -13.29 -19.30
N GLY A 61 8.56 -13.32 -20.05
CA GLY A 61 9.87 -12.88 -19.56
C GLY A 61 10.58 -13.90 -18.68
N SER A 62 11.54 -13.41 -17.89
CA SER A 62 12.38 -14.23 -17.00
C SER A 62 11.62 -14.60 -15.72
N PRO A 63 11.91 -15.77 -15.10
CA PRO A 63 11.28 -16.16 -13.84
C PRO A 63 11.58 -15.15 -12.73
N LYS A 64 10.61 -14.95 -11.83
CA LYS A 64 10.81 -14.11 -10.65
C LYS A 64 11.48 -14.92 -9.55
N VAL A 65 12.61 -14.43 -9.05
CA VAL A 65 13.29 -14.97 -7.87
C VAL A 65 12.94 -14.08 -6.68
N THR A 66 12.45 -14.66 -5.60
CA THR A 66 11.99 -13.86 -4.45
C THR A 66 12.18 -14.58 -3.12
N LYS A 67 12.37 -13.80 -2.05
CA LYS A 67 12.25 -14.23 -0.66
C LYS A 67 10.99 -13.69 0.03
N ASP A 68 10.23 -12.85 -0.64
CA ASP A 68 9.02 -12.28 -0.08
C ASP A 68 7.91 -13.33 0.02
N GLY A 69 7.44 -13.56 1.24
CA GLY A 69 6.40 -14.53 1.55
C GLY A 69 5.06 -14.22 0.88
N VAL A 70 4.69 -12.95 0.71
CA VAL A 70 3.42 -12.59 0.06
C VAL A 70 3.48 -12.84 -1.44
N THR A 71 4.60 -12.53 -2.10
CA THR A 71 4.82 -12.85 -3.51
C THR A 71 4.75 -14.37 -3.74
N VAL A 72 5.40 -15.18 -2.90
CA VAL A 72 5.33 -16.65 -3.00
C VAL A 72 3.88 -17.13 -2.79
N ALA A 73 3.20 -16.63 -1.77
CA ALA A 73 1.82 -17.02 -1.47
C ALA A 73 0.88 -16.71 -2.65
N LYS A 74 0.99 -15.53 -3.26
CA LYS A 74 0.19 -15.11 -4.42
C LYS A 74 0.46 -15.96 -5.67
N GLY A 75 1.68 -16.45 -5.83
CA GLY A 75 2.08 -17.29 -6.98
C GLY A 75 1.52 -18.72 -6.94
N ILE A 76 0.93 -19.16 -5.82
CA ILE A 76 0.47 -20.53 -5.65
C ILE A 76 -1.03 -20.62 -5.94
N GLU A 77 -1.41 -21.51 -6.85
CA GLU A 77 -2.81 -21.86 -7.10
C GLU A 77 -2.93 -23.37 -7.33
N PHE A 78 -3.95 -23.99 -6.72
CA PHE A 78 -4.19 -25.42 -6.85
C PHE A 78 -5.37 -25.70 -7.79
N LYS A 79 -5.21 -26.70 -8.65
CA LYS A 79 -6.29 -27.20 -9.54
C LYS A 79 -7.48 -27.77 -8.75
N ASP A 80 -7.21 -28.40 -7.62
CA ASP A 80 -8.25 -28.86 -6.69
C ASP A 80 -8.87 -27.66 -5.97
N LYS A 81 -10.18 -27.46 -6.14
CA LYS A 81 -10.89 -26.29 -5.62
C LYS A 81 -10.91 -26.22 -4.10
N ILE A 82 -11.06 -27.34 -3.39
CA ILE A 82 -11.17 -27.34 -1.92
C ILE A 82 -9.81 -27.08 -1.31
N LYS A 83 -8.78 -27.70 -1.88
CA LYS A 83 -7.39 -27.39 -1.56
C LYS A 83 -7.07 -25.91 -1.83
N ASN A 84 -7.51 -25.38 -2.97
CA ASN A 84 -7.29 -23.99 -3.35
C ASN A 84 -8.00 -23.02 -2.39
N ILE A 85 -9.18 -23.36 -1.88
CA ILE A 85 -9.85 -22.56 -0.84
C ILE A 85 -8.96 -22.43 0.40
N GLY A 86 -8.38 -23.54 0.87
CA GLY A 86 -7.44 -23.52 2.00
C GLY A 86 -6.22 -22.62 1.73
N ALA A 87 -5.66 -22.70 0.52
CA ALA A 87 -4.55 -21.85 0.11
C ALA A 87 -4.93 -20.37 0.05
N LYS A 88 -6.08 -20.04 -0.56
CA LYS A 88 -6.58 -18.65 -0.68
C LYS A 88 -6.81 -18.00 0.69
N LEU A 89 -7.34 -18.73 1.66
CA LEU A 89 -7.51 -18.21 3.02
C LEU A 89 -6.17 -17.80 3.67
N VAL A 90 -5.09 -18.53 3.41
CA VAL A 90 -3.76 -18.17 3.92
C VAL A 90 -3.12 -17.04 3.10
N GLN A 91 -3.39 -16.99 1.79
CA GLN A 91 -3.00 -15.85 0.95
C GLN A 91 -3.62 -14.55 1.47
N ASP A 92 -4.89 -14.59 1.87
CA ASP A 92 -5.58 -13.43 2.43
C ASP A 92 -4.91 -12.97 3.73
N VAL A 93 -4.49 -13.90 4.61
CA VAL A 93 -3.71 -13.57 5.82
C VAL A 93 -2.40 -12.87 5.45
N ALA A 94 -1.62 -13.42 4.52
CA ALA A 94 -0.35 -12.82 4.09
C ALA A 94 -0.56 -11.44 3.45
N ASN A 95 -1.63 -11.28 2.65
CA ASN A 95 -1.99 -10.01 2.01
C ASN A 95 -2.37 -8.95 3.04
N SER A 96 -3.25 -9.27 3.99
CA SER A 96 -3.67 -8.32 5.03
C SER A 96 -2.49 -7.89 5.90
N THR A 97 -1.60 -8.81 6.28
CA THR A 97 -0.38 -8.46 7.01
C THR A 97 0.53 -7.53 6.20
N ASN A 98 0.67 -7.78 4.89
CA ASN A 98 1.47 -6.91 4.03
C ASN A 98 0.85 -5.50 3.85
N GLU A 99 -0.47 -5.42 3.74
CA GLU A 99 -1.17 -4.13 3.60
C GLU A 99 -1.11 -3.31 4.90
N GLU A 100 -1.14 -3.96 6.07
CA GLU A 100 -1.18 -3.30 7.37
C GLU A 100 0.22 -2.98 7.93
N ALA A 101 1.19 -3.90 7.81
CA ALA A 101 2.52 -3.76 8.41
C ALA A 101 3.66 -3.67 7.38
N GLY A 102 3.45 -4.15 6.15
CA GLY A 102 4.45 -4.15 5.07
C GLY A 102 5.68 -5.04 5.29
N ASP A 103 5.67 -5.89 6.33
CA ASP A 103 6.62 -6.97 6.63
C ASP A 103 5.89 -8.05 7.46
N GLY A 104 6.51 -9.22 7.71
CA GLY A 104 5.99 -10.26 8.60
C GLY A 104 5.08 -11.28 7.90
N THR A 105 4.96 -11.23 6.58
CA THR A 105 4.07 -12.08 5.76
C THR A 105 4.35 -13.57 5.94
N THR A 106 5.63 -13.97 5.95
CA THR A 106 6.07 -15.35 6.20
C THR A 106 5.73 -15.80 7.63
N THR A 107 5.92 -14.92 8.63
CA THR A 107 5.57 -15.20 10.03
C THR A 107 4.08 -15.42 10.20
N ALA A 108 3.25 -14.54 9.62
CA ALA A 108 1.79 -14.65 9.64
C ALA A 108 1.32 -15.96 8.99
N THR A 109 1.90 -16.35 7.86
CA THR A 109 1.60 -17.60 7.14
C THR A 109 1.89 -18.82 8.02
N ILE A 110 3.05 -18.86 8.69
CA ILE A 110 3.45 -19.99 9.54
C ILE A 110 2.56 -20.08 10.79
N LEU A 111 2.22 -18.95 11.41
CA LEU A 111 1.30 -18.90 12.55
C LEU A 111 -0.11 -19.37 12.13
N ALA A 112 -0.61 -18.91 10.99
CA ALA A 112 -1.90 -19.33 10.45
C ALA A 112 -1.93 -20.85 10.21
N ARG A 113 -0.86 -21.43 9.62
CA ARG A 113 -0.72 -22.88 9.47
C ARG A 113 -0.78 -23.60 10.81
N ALA A 114 -0.01 -23.14 11.81
CA ALA A 114 0.05 -23.78 13.12
C ALA A 114 -1.33 -23.79 13.80
N ILE A 115 -2.01 -22.64 13.82
CA ILE A 115 -3.35 -22.50 14.39
C ILE A 115 -4.37 -23.37 13.64
N ALA A 116 -4.34 -23.38 12.31
CA ALA A 116 -5.26 -24.18 11.50
C ALA A 116 -5.08 -25.69 11.73
N ARG A 117 -3.82 -26.15 11.81
CA ARG A 117 -3.49 -27.56 12.05
C ARG A 117 -3.93 -28.03 13.42
N GLU A 118 -3.51 -27.33 14.48
CA GLU A 118 -3.87 -27.69 15.85
C GLU A 118 -5.38 -27.57 16.08
N GLY A 119 -6.00 -26.50 15.57
CA GLY A 119 -7.45 -26.33 15.64
C GLY A 119 -8.22 -27.47 14.96
N SER A 120 -7.80 -27.88 13.76
CA SER A 120 -8.44 -29.00 13.04
C SER A 120 -8.31 -30.33 13.78
N ASP A 121 -7.20 -30.58 14.47
CA ASP A 121 -7.00 -31.78 15.28
C ASP A 121 -7.93 -31.77 16.52
N LYS A 122 -8.00 -30.65 17.25
CA LYS A 122 -8.89 -30.52 18.41
C LYS A 122 -10.37 -30.63 18.03
N ILE A 123 -10.80 -30.03 16.91
CA ILE A 123 -12.18 -30.16 16.41
C ILE A 123 -12.51 -31.61 16.07
N SER A 124 -11.55 -32.35 15.50
CA SER A 124 -11.73 -33.78 15.21
C SER A 124 -11.94 -34.62 16.47
N ARG A 125 -11.48 -34.15 17.64
CA ARG A 125 -11.70 -34.75 18.96
C ARG A 125 -13.00 -34.31 19.65
N GLY A 126 -13.87 -33.58 18.95
CA GLY A 126 -15.20 -33.19 19.45
C GLY A 126 -15.24 -31.83 20.16
N THR A 127 -14.18 -31.02 20.11
CA THR A 127 -14.21 -29.66 20.67
C THR A 127 -15.12 -28.74 19.87
N ASN A 128 -15.86 -27.86 20.56
CA ASN A 128 -16.68 -26.82 19.95
C ASN A 128 -15.79 -25.77 19.22
N PRO A 129 -15.89 -25.63 17.88
CA PRO A 129 -15.05 -24.69 17.12
C PRO A 129 -15.27 -23.21 17.49
N ILE A 130 -16.48 -22.84 17.90
CA ILE A 130 -16.83 -21.44 18.22
C ILE A 130 -16.15 -21.03 19.53
N GLU A 131 -16.21 -21.90 20.54
CA GLU A 131 -15.56 -21.66 21.83
C GLU A 131 -14.03 -21.68 21.71
N MET A 132 -13.49 -22.58 20.89
CA MET A 132 -12.06 -22.60 20.58
C MET A 132 -11.60 -21.29 19.94
N ARG A 133 -12.35 -20.78 18.94
CA ARG A 133 -12.06 -19.47 18.33
C ARG A 133 -12.06 -18.35 19.37
N ARG A 134 -13.04 -18.32 20.29
CA ARG A 134 -13.11 -17.33 21.37
C ARG A 134 -11.90 -17.44 22.31
N GLY A 135 -11.46 -18.65 22.64
CA GLY A 135 -10.26 -18.91 23.43
C GLY A 135 -9.00 -18.38 22.77
N ILE A 136 -8.81 -18.70 21.47
CA ILE A 136 -7.67 -18.21 20.68
C ILE A 136 -7.67 -16.67 20.62
N GLN A 137 -8.81 -16.03 20.37
CA GLN A 137 -8.91 -14.57 20.32
C GLN A 137 -8.53 -13.91 21.65
N LYS A 138 -8.92 -14.49 22.79
CA LYS A 138 -8.52 -14.01 24.12
C LYS A 138 -7.02 -14.18 24.36
N ALA A 139 -6.45 -15.31 23.96
CA ALA A 139 -5.01 -15.53 24.06
C ALA A 139 -4.23 -14.52 23.22
N VAL A 140 -4.69 -14.25 21.99
CA VAL A 140 -4.08 -13.24 21.10
C VAL A 140 -4.13 -11.84 21.72
N GLN A 141 -5.24 -11.44 22.35
CA GLN A 141 -5.33 -10.14 23.03
C GLN A 141 -4.27 -10.00 24.13
N VAL A 142 -4.09 -11.03 24.95
CA VAL A 142 -3.09 -11.04 26.03
C VAL A 142 -1.67 -11.00 25.47
N VAL A 143 -1.40 -11.72 24.38
CA VAL A 143 -0.11 -11.63 23.68
C VAL A 143 0.15 -10.21 23.18
N ILE A 144 -0.83 -9.54 22.58
CA ILE A 144 -0.69 -8.16 22.09
C ILE A 144 -0.38 -7.20 23.24
N GLU A 145 -1.09 -7.32 24.37
CA GLU A 145 -0.83 -6.50 25.55
C GLU A 145 0.59 -6.71 26.11
N GLU A 146 1.05 -7.96 26.14
CA GLU A 146 2.39 -8.27 26.63
C GLU A 146 3.49 -7.80 25.67
N LEU A 147 3.26 -7.88 24.35
CA LEU A 147 4.14 -7.30 23.34
C LEU A 147 4.26 -5.78 23.50
N LYS A 148 3.15 -5.09 23.76
CA LYS A 148 3.16 -3.63 24.02
C LYS A 148 3.96 -3.27 25.27
N LYS A 149 3.90 -4.07 26.33
CA LYS A 149 4.74 -3.86 27.54
C LYS A 149 6.22 -4.10 27.28
N MET A 150 6.54 -5.03 26.37
CA MET A 150 7.92 -5.35 26.00
C MET A 150 8.51 -4.36 24.99
N SER A 151 7.66 -3.64 24.26
CA SER A 151 8.06 -2.69 23.22
C SER A 151 8.93 -1.58 23.82
N LYS A 152 9.99 -1.23 23.09
CA LYS A 152 10.85 -0.10 23.38
C LYS A 152 10.83 0.85 22.20
N GLN A 153 10.58 2.13 22.46
CA GLN A 153 10.55 3.15 21.41
C GLN A 153 11.94 3.35 20.82
N VAL A 154 12.02 3.47 19.49
CA VAL A 154 13.27 3.69 18.77
C VAL A 154 13.71 5.14 18.96
N THR A 155 14.90 5.34 19.53
CA THR A 155 15.41 6.66 19.89
C THR A 155 16.67 7.05 19.14
N THR A 156 17.42 6.08 18.63
CA THR A 156 18.72 6.33 17.99
C THR A 156 18.67 6.03 16.50
N PRO A 157 19.39 6.79 15.65
CA PRO A 157 19.54 6.45 14.23
C PRO A 157 20.12 5.05 14.00
N GLU A 158 20.99 4.58 14.91
CA GLU A 158 21.59 3.25 14.87
C GLU A 158 20.54 2.14 15.03
N GLU A 159 19.54 2.31 15.90
CA GLU A 159 18.42 1.38 16.03
C GLU A 159 17.57 1.33 14.75
N ILE A 160 17.34 2.47 14.09
CA ILE A 160 16.64 2.53 12.79
C ILE A 160 17.43 1.75 11.73
N ALA A 161 18.74 1.98 11.66
CA ALA A 161 19.63 1.28 10.74
C ALA A 161 19.67 -0.24 11.03
N GLN A 162 19.61 -0.65 12.31
CA GLN A 162 19.53 -2.06 12.69
C GLN A 162 18.23 -2.72 12.21
N VAL A 163 17.08 -2.07 12.41
CA VAL A 163 15.78 -2.56 11.92
C VAL A 163 15.81 -2.74 10.40
N ALA A 164 16.26 -1.70 9.68
CA ALA A 164 16.40 -1.74 8.23
C ALA A 164 17.32 -2.88 7.76
N THR A 165 18.47 -3.05 8.41
CA THR A 165 19.45 -4.09 8.07
C THR A 165 18.85 -5.48 8.27
N ILE A 166 18.12 -5.70 9.37
CA ILE A 166 17.49 -6.99 9.67
C ILE A 166 16.41 -7.32 8.63
N SER A 167 15.51 -6.39 8.35
CA SER A 167 14.43 -6.59 7.36
C SER A 167 14.96 -6.70 5.93
N ALA A 168 16.08 -6.04 5.59
CA ALA A 168 16.77 -6.19 4.31
C ALA A 168 17.59 -7.49 4.18
N ASN A 169 17.38 -8.46 5.08
CA ASN A 169 18.10 -9.74 5.14
C ASN A 169 19.62 -9.60 5.36
N GLY A 170 20.01 -8.69 6.26
CA GLY A 170 21.40 -8.44 6.66
C GLY A 170 22.14 -7.42 5.80
N ASP A 171 21.45 -6.67 4.94
CA ASP A 171 22.04 -5.70 4.04
C ASP A 171 22.29 -4.35 4.74
N VAL A 172 23.57 -4.07 5.03
CA VAL A 172 24.00 -2.88 5.78
C VAL A 172 23.91 -1.60 4.95
N GLU A 173 24.01 -1.69 3.61
CA GLU A 173 23.94 -0.52 2.73
C GLU A 173 22.54 0.12 2.78
N VAL A 174 21.50 -0.73 2.79
CA VAL A 174 20.11 -0.31 2.96
C VAL A 174 19.91 0.38 4.31
N GLY A 175 20.51 -0.14 5.39
CA GLY A 175 20.42 0.46 6.71
C GLY A 175 21.03 1.86 6.80
N ARG A 176 22.19 2.08 6.16
CA ARG A 176 22.85 3.40 6.09
C ARG A 176 22.04 4.42 5.29
N ALA A 177 21.28 3.98 4.28
CA ALA A 177 20.44 4.87 3.52
C ALA A 177 19.34 5.51 4.38
N MET A 178 18.77 4.74 5.32
CA MET A 178 17.73 5.21 6.23
C MET A 178 18.20 6.27 7.22
N GLU A 179 19.44 6.13 7.69
CA GLU A 179 20.05 7.07 8.62
C GLU A 179 20.09 8.51 8.06
N LYS A 180 20.36 8.65 6.76
CA LYS A 180 20.51 9.96 6.08
C LYS A 180 19.21 10.73 5.89
N VAL A 181 18.07 10.05 5.88
CA VAL A 181 16.77 10.64 5.53
C VAL A 181 16.01 11.12 6.77
N GLY A 182 16.38 10.60 7.94
CA GLY A 182 15.72 10.91 9.21
C GLY A 182 14.36 10.21 9.36
N ARG A 183 13.72 10.41 10.52
CA ARG A 183 12.50 9.68 10.92
C ARG A 183 11.28 9.95 10.06
N ASN A 184 11.13 11.18 9.57
CA ASN A 184 9.91 11.63 8.89
C ASN A 184 10.11 11.84 7.38
N GLY A 185 11.29 11.52 6.85
CA GLY A 185 11.57 11.72 5.43
C GLY A 185 10.87 10.68 4.57
N VAL A 186 10.40 11.10 3.40
CA VAL A 186 9.81 10.20 2.41
C VAL A 186 10.95 9.51 1.66
N ILE A 187 10.97 8.19 1.67
CA ILE A 187 11.92 7.38 0.91
C ILE A 187 11.19 6.62 -0.18
N THR A 188 11.72 6.66 -1.40
CA THR A 188 11.20 5.97 -2.58
C THR A 188 12.26 5.10 -3.22
N VAL A 189 11.90 3.89 -3.62
CA VAL A 189 12.83 2.93 -4.24
C VAL A 189 12.67 2.91 -5.75
N LYS A 190 13.77 3.03 -6.48
CA LYS A 190 13.80 2.98 -7.94
C LYS A 190 14.82 1.98 -8.46
N ASP A 191 14.66 1.61 -9.72
CA ASP A 191 15.60 0.75 -10.42
C ASP A 191 16.82 1.60 -10.79
N GLY A 192 17.99 1.23 -10.27
CA GLY A 192 19.27 1.85 -10.60
C GLY A 192 19.74 1.43 -11.99
N LYS A 193 20.48 2.33 -12.65
CA LYS A 193 21.17 2.02 -13.92
C LYS A 193 22.61 1.56 -13.70
N THR A 194 23.11 1.72 -12.48
CA THR A 194 24.47 1.40 -12.07
C THR A 194 24.49 0.06 -11.31
N LEU A 195 25.68 -0.50 -11.12
CA LEU A 195 25.85 -1.75 -10.36
C LEU A 195 25.67 -1.54 -8.85
N ASN A 196 25.92 -0.33 -8.37
CA ASN A 196 25.89 0.01 -6.95
C ASN A 196 24.61 0.77 -6.60
N ASP A 197 24.22 0.72 -5.33
CA ASP A 197 23.10 1.52 -4.86
C ASP A 197 23.48 3.00 -4.75
N GLU A 198 22.56 3.87 -5.17
CA GLU A 198 22.71 5.32 -5.07
C GLU A 198 21.59 5.89 -4.22
N LEU A 199 21.94 6.67 -3.20
CA LEU A 199 20.99 7.48 -2.46
C LEU A 199 21.07 8.93 -2.94
N GLU A 200 19.98 9.43 -3.47
CA GLU A 200 19.84 10.82 -3.89
C GLU A 200 18.72 11.49 -3.10
N VAL A 201 19.01 12.58 -2.40
CA VAL A 201 17.95 13.40 -1.77
C VAL A 201 17.50 14.42 -2.82
N ILE A 202 16.23 14.37 -3.17
CA ILE A 202 15.64 15.15 -4.25
C ILE A 202 14.47 15.94 -3.68
N GLU A 203 14.27 17.17 -4.12
CA GLU A 203 13.06 17.91 -3.81
C GLU A 203 11.82 17.20 -4.39
N GLY A 204 10.83 16.94 -3.54
CA GLY A 204 9.61 16.24 -3.93
C GLY A 204 8.55 16.34 -2.85
N MET A 205 7.33 15.97 -3.20
CA MET A 205 6.18 16.04 -2.32
C MET A 205 5.36 14.76 -2.41
N LYS A 206 5.03 14.16 -1.25
CA LYS A 206 4.12 13.03 -1.13
C LYS A 206 2.82 13.44 -0.43
N PHE A 207 1.70 12.95 -0.92
CA PHE A 207 0.41 13.07 -0.23
C PHE A 207 -0.48 11.83 -0.41
N ASP A 208 -1.35 11.60 0.57
CA ASP A 208 -2.07 10.33 0.75
C ASP A 208 -3.40 10.35 -0.03
N ARG A 209 -3.29 10.51 -1.36
CA ARG A 209 -4.39 10.33 -2.30
C ARG A 209 -3.89 9.58 -3.54
N GLY A 210 -4.51 8.45 -3.84
CA GLY A 210 -4.19 7.69 -5.04
C GLY A 210 -5.10 7.95 -6.24
N TYR A 211 -4.95 7.12 -7.27
CA TYR A 211 -5.73 7.23 -8.50
C TYR A 211 -7.23 7.01 -8.24
N ILE A 212 -8.07 7.80 -8.91
CA ILE A 212 -9.53 7.65 -8.81
C ILE A 212 -10.02 6.36 -9.49
N SER A 213 -9.31 5.92 -10.54
CA SER A 213 -9.66 4.73 -11.32
C SER A 213 -8.45 3.83 -11.56
N PRO A 214 -8.54 2.51 -11.33
CA PRO A 214 -7.45 1.57 -11.58
C PRO A 214 -7.11 1.45 -13.07
N TYR A 215 -7.96 1.93 -13.97
CA TYR A 215 -7.69 1.93 -15.42
C TYR A 215 -6.57 2.91 -15.83
N PHE A 216 -6.11 3.78 -14.93
CA PHE A 216 -4.96 4.64 -15.21
C PHE A 216 -3.61 3.91 -15.08
N ILE A 217 -3.57 2.76 -14.39
CA ILE A 217 -2.35 1.96 -14.16
C ILE A 217 -1.64 1.72 -15.50
N ASN A 218 -0.35 2.02 -15.53
CA ASN A 218 0.50 1.83 -16.70
C ASN A 218 1.76 1.01 -16.40
N SER A 219 2.06 0.74 -15.13
CA SER A 219 3.13 -0.17 -14.74
C SER A 219 2.67 -1.63 -14.83
N ALA A 220 3.52 -2.48 -15.42
CA ALA A 220 3.36 -3.93 -15.35
C ALA A 220 3.81 -4.51 -14.00
N LYS A 221 4.65 -3.77 -13.26
CA LYS A 221 5.21 -4.16 -11.96
C LYS A 221 4.53 -3.35 -10.86
N GLY A 222 3.45 -3.90 -10.29
CA GLY A 222 2.67 -3.27 -9.23
C GLY A 222 1.53 -2.37 -9.73
N GLN A 223 0.53 -2.16 -8.88
CA GLN A 223 -0.66 -1.35 -9.19
C GLN A 223 -0.34 0.15 -9.04
N LYS A 224 0.44 0.69 -9.98
CA LYS A 224 0.88 2.09 -9.97
C LYS A 224 0.84 2.74 -11.35
N VAL A 225 0.65 4.06 -11.33
CA VAL A 225 0.81 4.95 -12.48
C VAL A 225 2.16 5.63 -12.35
N GLU A 226 3.00 5.55 -13.39
CA GLU A 226 4.30 6.20 -13.45
C GLU A 226 4.38 7.06 -14.70
N PHE A 227 4.63 8.36 -14.54
CA PHE A 227 4.86 9.27 -15.65
C PHE A 227 6.18 10.01 -15.49
N GLN A 228 6.81 10.30 -16.63
CA GLN A 228 8.00 11.14 -16.73
C GLN A 228 7.64 12.43 -17.47
N ASN A 229 8.23 13.55 -17.04
CA ASN A 229 8.03 14.88 -17.61
C ASN A 229 6.54 15.24 -17.76
N ALA A 230 5.77 15.07 -16.69
CA ALA A 230 4.33 15.25 -16.70
C ALA A 230 3.92 16.70 -16.39
N PHE A 231 2.79 17.10 -16.98
CA PHE A 231 2.04 18.27 -16.56
C PHE A 231 1.12 17.95 -15.39
N VAL A 232 0.90 18.94 -14.53
CA VAL A 232 0.02 18.86 -13.37
C VAL A 232 -1.03 19.97 -13.48
N LEU A 233 -2.29 19.58 -13.67
CA LEU A 233 -3.44 20.48 -13.59
C LEU A 233 -3.98 20.48 -12.16
N LEU A 234 -4.09 21.65 -11.56
CA LEU A 234 -4.58 21.83 -10.19
C LEU A 234 -5.93 22.55 -10.21
N SER A 235 -6.98 21.93 -9.70
CA SER A 235 -8.32 22.53 -9.65
C SER A 235 -8.91 22.49 -8.25
N GLU A 236 -9.36 23.63 -7.74
CA GLU A 236 -10.00 23.70 -6.42
C GLU A 236 -11.41 23.12 -6.42
N LYS A 237 -12.04 23.12 -7.58
CA LYS A 237 -13.42 22.69 -7.78
C LYS A 237 -13.48 21.26 -8.32
N LYS A 238 -14.68 20.69 -8.28
CA LYS A 238 -14.98 19.40 -8.90
C LYS A 238 -15.00 19.53 -10.42
N ILE A 239 -14.49 18.51 -11.10
CA ILE A 239 -14.53 18.40 -12.56
C ILE A 239 -15.49 17.28 -12.94
N SER A 240 -16.71 17.66 -13.30
CA SER A 240 -17.77 16.72 -13.72
C SER A 240 -18.01 16.72 -15.23
N THR A 241 -17.75 17.86 -15.89
CA THR A 241 -17.99 18.07 -17.33
C THR A 241 -16.71 17.92 -18.13
N VAL A 242 -16.79 17.21 -19.25
CA VAL A 242 -15.63 17.01 -20.14
C VAL A 242 -15.16 18.33 -20.77
N GLN A 243 -16.08 19.25 -21.06
CA GLN A 243 -15.80 20.53 -21.74
C GLN A 243 -14.72 21.34 -21.04
N SER A 244 -14.73 21.35 -19.70
CA SER A 244 -13.75 22.07 -18.89
C SER A 244 -12.32 21.54 -19.05
N ILE A 245 -12.15 20.25 -19.37
CA ILE A 245 -10.84 19.59 -19.39
C ILE A 245 -10.29 19.36 -20.80
N VAL A 246 -11.11 19.51 -21.84
CA VAL A 246 -10.68 19.35 -23.24
C VAL A 246 -9.44 20.21 -23.55
N PRO A 247 -9.39 21.52 -23.22
CA PRO A 247 -8.24 22.35 -23.57
C PRO A 247 -6.94 21.86 -22.91
N ALA A 248 -7.01 21.44 -21.64
CA ALA A 248 -5.86 20.88 -20.93
C ALA A 248 -5.36 19.57 -21.58
N LEU A 249 -6.28 18.70 -22.01
CA LEU A 249 -5.95 17.46 -22.70
C LEU A 249 -5.31 17.71 -24.07
N GLU A 250 -5.83 18.68 -24.83
CA GLU A 250 -5.28 19.07 -26.13
C GLU A 250 -3.86 19.63 -26.00
N LEU A 251 -3.61 20.48 -25.01
CA LEU A 251 -2.27 21.00 -24.72
C LEU A 251 -1.28 19.89 -24.36
N ALA A 252 -1.67 18.98 -23.46
CA ALA A 252 -0.82 17.86 -23.06
C ALA A 252 -0.50 16.94 -24.25
N ASN A 253 -1.51 16.64 -25.07
CA ASN A 253 -1.35 15.80 -26.26
C ASN A 253 -0.50 16.49 -27.35
N ALA A 254 -0.70 17.79 -27.58
CA ALA A 254 0.09 18.58 -28.54
C ALA A 254 1.58 18.59 -28.19
N GLN A 255 1.91 18.68 -26.89
CA GLN A 255 3.28 18.61 -26.41
C GLN A 255 3.78 17.18 -26.16
N ARG A 256 2.94 16.16 -26.38
CA ARG A 256 3.21 14.75 -26.11
C ARG A 256 3.72 14.49 -24.70
N LYS A 257 3.14 15.18 -23.71
CA LYS A 257 3.46 15.00 -22.29
C LYS A 257 2.30 14.35 -21.55
N PRO A 258 2.57 13.50 -20.55
CA PRO A 258 1.54 13.02 -19.65
C PRO A 258 0.86 14.16 -18.89
N LEU A 259 -0.42 14.01 -18.56
CA LEU A 259 -1.17 14.97 -17.75
C LEU A 259 -1.74 14.31 -16.50
N VAL A 260 -1.46 14.90 -15.36
CA VAL A 260 -2.01 14.50 -14.07
C VAL A 260 -2.94 15.59 -13.56
N ILE A 261 -4.15 15.20 -13.18
CA ILE A 261 -5.19 16.10 -12.72
C ILE A 261 -5.36 15.91 -11.22
N ILE A 262 -5.13 16.96 -10.45
CA ILE A 262 -5.40 17.01 -9.02
C ILE A 262 -6.56 17.99 -8.81
N ALA A 263 -7.73 17.46 -8.45
CA ALA A 263 -8.94 18.24 -8.25
C ALA A 263 -9.65 17.87 -6.96
N GLU A 264 -10.60 18.68 -6.47
CA GLU A 264 -11.46 18.25 -5.35
C GLU A 264 -12.07 16.87 -5.60
N ASP A 265 -12.63 16.69 -6.80
CA ASP A 265 -13.09 15.40 -7.31
C ASP A 265 -13.11 15.42 -8.84
N VAL A 266 -12.96 14.25 -9.46
CA VAL A 266 -13.16 14.06 -10.90
C VAL A 266 -14.17 12.94 -11.07
N ASP A 267 -15.37 13.29 -11.51
CA ASP A 267 -16.51 12.37 -11.54
C ASP A 267 -17.32 12.46 -12.85
N GLY A 268 -18.42 11.70 -12.90
CA GLY A 268 -19.41 11.74 -13.97
C GLY A 268 -18.84 11.49 -15.38
N GLU A 269 -19.19 12.40 -16.28
CA GLU A 269 -18.81 12.34 -17.70
C GLU A 269 -17.31 12.57 -17.90
N ALA A 270 -16.71 13.47 -17.13
CA ALA A 270 -15.28 13.76 -17.19
C ALA A 270 -14.45 12.50 -16.91
N LEU A 271 -14.69 11.82 -15.78
CA LEU A 271 -13.97 10.60 -15.42
C LEU A 271 -14.13 9.49 -16.47
N SER A 272 -15.36 9.28 -16.94
CA SER A 272 -15.68 8.27 -17.95
C SER A 272 -14.89 8.52 -19.25
N THR A 273 -14.81 9.79 -19.67
CA THR A 273 -14.10 10.19 -20.87
C THR A 273 -12.58 10.04 -20.72
N LEU A 274 -12.03 10.41 -19.56
CA LEU A 274 -10.61 10.19 -19.25
C LEU A 274 -10.24 8.70 -19.33
N VAL A 275 -11.04 7.83 -18.73
CA VAL A 275 -10.80 6.38 -18.76
C VAL A 275 -10.89 5.82 -20.19
N ILE A 276 -11.90 6.23 -20.97
CA ILE A 276 -12.05 5.77 -22.36
C ILE A 276 -10.88 6.22 -23.23
N ASN A 277 -10.44 7.47 -23.11
CA ASN A 277 -9.29 7.97 -23.87
C ASN A 277 -7.98 7.29 -23.46
N ARG A 278 -7.80 7.01 -22.17
CA ARG A 278 -6.67 6.23 -21.68
C ARG A 278 -6.62 4.81 -22.27
N LEU A 279 -7.78 4.13 -22.37
CA LEU A 279 -7.88 2.75 -22.84
C LEU A 279 -7.88 2.61 -24.37
N LYS A 280 -8.59 3.49 -25.09
CA LYS A 280 -8.74 3.40 -26.56
C LYS A 280 -7.65 4.14 -27.32
N VAL A 281 -7.32 5.35 -26.89
CA VAL A 281 -6.34 6.21 -27.58
C VAL A 281 -4.94 6.01 -27.00
N GLY A 282 -4.84 5.52 -25.76
CA GLY A 282 -3.56 5.37 -25.07
C GLY A 282 -3.03 6.68 -24.50
N LEU A 283 -3.89 7.70 -24.34
CA LEU A 283 -3.50 9.00 -23.81
C LEU A 283 -2.92 8.84 -22.39
N GLN A 284 -1.77 9.43 -22.13
CA GLN A 284 -1.08 9.31 -20.83
C GLN A 284 -1.69 10.28 -19.80
N ILE A 285 -2.76 9.85 -19.15
CA ILE A 285 -3.52 10.66 -18.19
C ILE A 285 -3.81 9.90 -16.90
N ALA A 286 -3.85 10.63 -15.79
CA ALA A 286 -4.33 10.14 -14.50
C ALA A 286 -5.01 11.25 -13.70
N ALA A 287 -5.98 10.87 -12.86
CA ALA A 287 -6.69 11.79 -11.98
C ALA A 287 -6.62 11.33 -10.53
N VAL A 288 -6.36 12.29 -9.64
CA VAL A 288 -6.17 12.10 -8.20
C VAL A 288 -7.00 13.16 -7.46
N LYS A 289 -7.54 12.80 -6.30
CA LYS A 289 -8.24 13.78 -5.44
C LYS A 289 -7.24 14.68 -4.73
N ALA A 290 -7.61 15.93 -4.52
CA ALA A 290 -6.80 16.87 -3.74
C ALA A 290 -6.65 16.37 -2.28
N PRO A 291 -5.46 16.50 -1.69
CA PRO A 291 -5.23 16.14 -0.29
C PRO A 291 -5.89 17.12 0.67
N GLY A 292 -6.31 16.63 1.83
CA GLY A 292 -6.96 17.46 2.86
C GLY A 292 -8.45 17.72 2.61
N PHE A 293 -9.02 18.61 3.44
CA PHE A 293 -10.41 19.05 3.40
C PHE A 293 -10.50 20.54 3.76
N GLY A 294 -11.55 21.24 3.30
CA GLY A 294 -11.79 22.65 3.61
C GLY A 294 -10.59 23.54 3.26
N ASP A 295 -10.26 24.47 4.15
CA ASP A 295 -9.15 25.43 3.94
C ASP A 295 -7.78 24.76 3.90
N ASN A 296 -7.60 23.63 4.60
CA ASN A 296 -6.36 22.87 4.52
C ASN A 296 -6.12 22.31 3.11
N ARG A 297 -7.18 21.92 2.40
CA ARG A 297 -7.10 21.48 1.00
C ARG A 297 -6.64 22.61 0.08
N LYS A 298 -7.24 23.80 0.23
CA LYS A 298 -6.88 24.99 -0.56
C LYS A 298 -5.39 25.33 -0.37
N ASN A 299 -4.96 25.38 0.89
CA ASN A 299 -3.58 25.68 1.26
C ASN A 299 -2.60 24.62 0.75
N THR A 300 -2.92 23.33 0.89
CA THR A 300 -2.05 22.24 0.41
C THR A 300 -1.96 22.23 -1.12
N MET A 301 -3.04 22.52 -1.84
CA MET A 301 -2.96 22.65 -3.29
C MET A 301 -2.10 23.83 -3.74
N LYS A 302 -2.14 24.94 -3.00
CA LYS A 302 -1.24 26.07 -3.25
C LYS A 302 0.22 25.69 -3.03
N ASP A 303 0.50 24.86 -2.03
CA ASP A 303 1.83 24.31 -1.80
C ASP A 303 2.30 23.44 -2.98
N ILE A 304 1.42 22.58 -3.51
CA ILE A 304 1.70 21.77 -4.72
C ILE A 304 1.93 22.69 -5.94
N ALA A 305 1.13 23.74 -6.09
CA ALA A 305 1.25 24.70 -7.18
C ALA A 305 2.61 25.39 -7.17
N VAL A 306 3.03 25.92 -6.01
CA VAL A 306 4.34 26.55 -5.84
C VAL A 306 5.48 25.56 -6.08
N ALA A 307 5.38 24.34 -5.54
CA ALA A 307 6.41 23.32 -5.72
C ALA A 307 6.57 22.86 -7.19
N THR A 308 5.47 22.85 -7.95
CA THR A 308 5.47 22.41 -9.36
C THR A 308 5.59 23.56 -10.37
N GLY A 309 5.47 24.81 -9.92
CA GLY A 309 5.49 26.00 -10.76
C GLY A 309 4.19 26.22 -11.56
N GLY A 310 3.06 25.73 -11.07
CA GLY A 310 1.73 25.88 -11.70
C GLY A 310 0.81 26.84 -10.97
N LEU A 311 -0.39 27.03 -11.51
CA LEU A 311 -1.49 27.80 -10.91
C LEU A 311 -2.63 26.88 -10.46
N VAL A 312 -3.40 27.32 -9.47
CA VAL A 312 -4.62 26.63 -9.01
C VAL A 312 -5.84 27.26 -9.67
N PHE A 313 -6.57 26.48 -10.45
CA PHE A 313 -7.80 26.93 -11.11
C PHE A 313 -9.00 26.91 -10.16
N GLY A 314 -9.92 27.86 -10.35
CA GLY A 314 -11.14 27.95 -9.56
C GLY A 314 -10.98 28.58 -8.16
N GLU A 315 -9.82 29.19 -7.86
CA GLU A 315 -9.60 30.00 -6.65
C GLU A 315 -10.51 31.24 -6.70
N ASP A 316 -11.28 31.47 -5.63
CA ASP A 316 -12.34 32.51 -5.58
C ASP A 316 -11.81 33.94 -5.81
N ALA A 317 -10.50 34.16 -5.64
CA ALA A 317 -9.85 35.46 -5.78
C ALA A 317 -9.35 35.79 -7.21
N LEU A 318 -9.17 34.79 -8.07
CA LEU A 318 -8.49 34.95 -9.37
C LEU A 318 -9.40 34.68 -10.58
N GLU A 319 -10.62 34.17 -10.38
CA GLU A 319 -11.61 33.82 -11.43
C GLU A 319 -11.03 33.07 -12.66
N LEU A 320 -9.92 32.34 -12.49
CA LEU A 320 -9.30 31.57 -13.57
C LEU A 320 -10.11 30.31 -13.86
N LYS A 321 -10.59 30.25 -15.10
CA LYS A 321 -11.33 29.13 -15.67
C LYS A 321 -10.39 28.10 -16.27
N ILE A 322 -10.74 26.81 -16.17
CA ILE A 322 -9.93 25.72 -16.75
C ILE A 322 -9.99 25.78 -18.29
N GLU A 323 -11.09 26.30 -18.83
CA GLU A 323 -11.30 26.45 -20.26
C GLU A 323 -10.25 27.34 -20.94
N ASP A 324 -9.67 28.29 -20.21
CA ASP A 324 -8.69 29.27 -20.70
C ASP A 324 -7.23 28.89 -20.37
N VAL A 325 -7.00 27.63 -19.98
CA VAL A 325 -5.67 27.12 -19.57
C VAL A 325 -4.62 27.32 -20.65
N GLN A 326 -3.44 27.77 -20.24
CA GLN A 326 -2.24 27.81 -21.06
C GLN A 326 -1.17 26.85 -20.54
N ALA A 327 -0.20 26.53 -21.38
CA ALA A 327 0.87 25.59 -21.03
C ALA A 327 1.74 26.05 -19.85
N HIS A 328 1.80 27.35 -19.57
CA HIS A 328 2.55 27.90 -18.44
C HIS A 328 1.77 27.89 -17.13
N ASP A 329 0.45 27.69 -17.17
CA ASP A 329 -0.39 27.59 -15.97
C ASP A 329 -0.34 26.19 -15.36
N LEU A 330 0.00 25.19 -16.17
CA LEU A 330 0.18 23.80 -15.73
C LEU A 330 1.50 23.65 -14.98
N GLY A 331 1.42 23.04 -13.79
CA GLY A 331 2.61 22.64 -13.05
C GLY A 331 3.43 21.61 -13.83
N GLN A 332 4.73 21.54 -13.57
CA GLN A 332 5.63 20.58 -14.21
C GLN A 332 6.40 19.77 -13.18
N VAL A 333 6.46 18.46 -13.40
CA VAL A 333 7.23 17.51 -12.60
C VAL A 333 8.05 16.61 -13.51
N GLU A 334 9.29 16.30 -13.11
CA GLU A 334 10.12 15.36 -13.87
C GLU A 334 9.61 13.94 -13.74
N GLU A 335 9.08 13.58 -12.57
CA GLU A 335 8.53 12.25 -12.34
C GLU A 335 7.36 12.29 -11.36
N ILE A 336 6.36 11.46 -11.62
CA ILE A 336 5.22 11.25 -10.73
C ILE A 336 4.88 9.76 -10.64
N THR A 337 4.65 9.31 -9.41
CA THR A 337 4.15 7.97 -9.11
C THR A 337 2.85 8.06 -8.33
N ILE A 338 1.81 7.37 -8.79
CA ILE A 338 0.49 7.33 -8.14
C ILE A 338 0.13 5.86 -7.86
N THR A 339 -0.15 5.54 -6.60
CA THR A 339 -0.66 4.23 -6.17
C THR A 339 -2.16 4.33 -5.87
N LYS A 340 -2.73 3.30 -5.25
CA LYS A 340 -4.13 3.31 -4.78
C LYS A 340 -4.36 4.35 -3.69
N ASP A 341 -3.36 4.55 -2.83
CA ASP A 341 -3.50 5.34 -1.60
C ASP A 341 -2.63 6.61 -1.62
N ASP A 342 -1.55 6.64 -2.40
CA ASP A 342 -0.55 7.71 -2.39
C ASP A 342 -0.29 8.32 -3.76
N CYS A 343 0.14 9.59 -3.76
CA CYS A 343 0.72 10.27 -4.91
C CYS A 343 2.05 10.91 -4.51
N LEU A 344 3.06 10.74 -5.36
CA LEU A 344 4.42 11.23 -5.15
C LEU A 344 4.85 12.05 -6.37
N LEU A 345 5.14 13.32 -6.15
CA LEU A 345 5.69 14.27 -7.12
C LEU A 345 7.19 14.43 -6.85
N LEU A 346 8.04 14.25 -7.87
CA LEU A 346 9.49 14.37 -7.75
C LEU A 346 10.02 15.41 -8.75
N ARG A 347 10.98 16.23 -8.29
CA ARG A 347 11.61 17.31 -9.07
C ARG A 347 10.58 18.21 -9.73
N GLY A 348 9.80 18.89 -8.89
CA GLY A 348 8.92 19.96 -9.34
C GLY A 348 9.73 21.12 -9.93
N LYS A 349 9.24 21.78 -10.98
CA LYS A 349 9.91 22.94 -11.60
C LYS A 349 9.49 24.27 -11.00
N GLY A 350 9.12 24.28 -9.72
CA GLY A 350 8.88 25.50 -8.95
C GLY A 350 10.16 26.34 -8.82
N LYS A 351 10.01 27.66 -8.69
CA LYS A 351 11.15 28.54 -8.42
C LYS A 351 11.53 28.42 -6.94
N SER A 352 12.81 28.19 -6.65
CA SER A 352 13.32 28.05 -5.27
C SER A 352 12.94 29.25 -4.39
N GLU A 353 12.98 30.47 -4.92
CA GLU A 353 12.58 31.69 -4.20
C GLU A 353 11.10 31.67 -3.77
N ASP A 354 10.20 31.16 -4.63
CA ASP A 354 8.77 31.07 -4.32
C ASP A 354 8.51 29.98 -3.27
N ILE A 355 9.26 28.88 -3.32
CA ILE A 355 9.21 27.78 -2.34
C ILE A 355 9.71 28.27 -0.98
N GLU A 356 10.86 28.93 -0.91
CA GLU A 356 11.42 29.49 0.32
C GLU A 356 10.48 30.52 0.95
N ARG A 357 9.90 31.42 0.13
CA ARG A 357 8.88 32.36 0.61
C ARG A 357 7.67 31.64 1.18
N ARG A 358 7.22 30.56 0.53
CA ARG A 358 6.09 29.76 1.02
C ARG A 358 6.41 29.05 2.32
N ILE A 359 7.62 28.52 2.46
CA ILE A 359 8.13 27.92 3.70
C ILE A 359 8.15 28.96 4.83
N GLY A 360 8.67 30.17 4.58
CA GLY A 360 8.68 31.27 5.54
C GLY A 360 7.29 31.65 6.02
N GLN A 361 6.30 31.75 5.11
CA GLN A 361 4.90 32.00 5.48
C GLN A 361 4.32 30.90 6.40
N ILE A 362 4.66 29.64 6.17
CA ILE A 362 4.18 28.54 7.01
C ILE A 362 4.85 28.58 8.40
N TYR A 363 6.13 28.97 8.48
CA TYR A 363 6.81 29.17 9.76
C TYR A 363 6.14 30.27 10.61
N GLU A 364 5.84 31.43 10.01
CA GLU A 364 5.14 32.51 10.72
C GLU A 364 3.75 32.04 11.22
N GLN A 365 3.01 31.29 10.39
CA GLN A 365 1.71 30.72 10.78
C GLN A 365 1.81 29.72 11.95
N ILE A 366 2.92 28.99 12.05
CA ILE A 366 3.17 28.03 13.15
C ILE A 366 3.41 28.78 14.47
N GLU A 367 4.10 29.92 14.42
CA GLU A 367 4.37 30.74 15.61
C GLU A 367 3.11 31.48 16.08
N ASP A 368 2.28 31.94 15.16
CA ASP A 368 1.06 32.68 15.46
C ASP A 368 -0.10 31.78 15.94
N THR A 369 -0.12 30.49 15.58
CA THR A 369 -1.23 29.61 15.98
C THR A 369 -1.14 29.18 17.44
N SER A 370 -2.27 29.31 18.14
CA SER A 370 -2.47 28.81 19.50
C SER A 370 -3.07 27.40 19.54
N SER A 371 -3.50 26.86 18.39
CA SER A 371 -4.14 25.55 18.29
C SER A 371 -3.12 24.45 18.00
N ASP A 372 -3.05 23.45 18.87
CA ASP A 372 -2.15 22.30 18.69
C ASP A 372 -2.47 21.52 17.40
N TYR A 373 -3.76 21.41 17.05
CA TYR A 373 -4.22 20.75 15.83
C TYR A 373 -3.75 21.47 14.56
N GLU A 374 -3.86 22.81 14.53
CA GLU A 374 -3.39 23.59 13.39
C GLU A 374 -1.87 23.55 13.28
N ARG A 375 -1.17 23.62 14.43
CA ARG A 375 0.28 23.51 14.49
C ARG A 375 0.76 22.19 13.91
N GLU A 376 0.11 21.08 14.24
CA GLU A 376 0.40 19.77 13.66
C GLU A 376 0.24 19.77 12.13
N LYS A 377 -0.88 20.32 11.62
CA LYS A 377 -1.15 20.38 10.17
C LYS A 377 -0.21 21.31 9.41
N LEU A 378 0.20 22.42 10.01
CA LEU A 378 1.21 23.30 9.45
C LEU A 378 2.58 22.63 9.42
N ASN A 379 2.96 21.91 10.48
CA ASN A 379 4.20 21.12 10.50
C ASN A 379 4.21 20.01 9.44
N GLU A 380 3.08 19.32 9.22
CA GLU A 380 2.96 18.33 8.13
C GLU A 380 3.21 18.97 6.74
N ARG A 381 2.61 20.13 6.49
CA ARG A 381 2.79 20.88 5.23
C ARG A 381 4.23 21.38 5.07
N LEU A 382 4.79 21.93 6.14
CA LEU A 382 6.17 22.38 6.19
C LEU A 382 7.13 21.24 5.89
N ALA A 383 6.94 20.06 6.52
CA ALA A 383 7.76 18.88 6.28
C ALA A 383 7.69 18.44 4.81
N LYS A 384 6.50 18.47 4.20
CA LYS A 384 6.29 18.11 2.79
C LYS A 384 6.93 19.08 1.79
N LEU A 385 7.11 20.35 2.17
CA LEU A 385 7.79 21.36 1.34
C LEU A 385 9.30 21.43 1.60
N SER A 386 9.71 21.23 2.85
CA SER A 386 11.10 21.44 3.30
C SER A 386 11.94 20.17 3.30
N SER A 387 11.31 19.00 3.52
CA SER A 387 12.01 17.72 3.55
C SER A 387 12.00 17.11 2.16
N GLY A 388 13.17 17.04 1.54
CA GLY A 388 13.34 16.33 0.27
C GLY A 388 12.90 14.87 0.37
N VAL A 389 12.47 14.33 -0.76
CA VAL A 389 12.24 12.90 -0.95
C VAL A 389 13.58 12.24 -1.23
N ALA A 390 13.97 11.29 -0.39
CA ALA A 390 15.11 10.45 -0.68
C ALA A 390 14.73 9.36 -1.69
N VAL A 391 15.49 9.27 -2.76
CA VAL A 391 15.34 8.25 -3.78
C VAL A 391 16.52 7.29 -3.67
N LEU A 392 16.22 6.05 -3.29
CA LEU A 392 17.18 4.96 -3.27
C LEU A 392 17.08 4.21 -4.60
N LYS A 393 18.09 4.39 -5.44
CA LYS A 393 18.24 3.67 -6.71
C LYS A 393 18.98 2.37 -6.43
N VAL A 394 18.30 1.26 -6.60
CA VAL A 394 18.82 -0.08 -6.33
C VAL A 394 19.62 -0.56 -7.54
N GLY A 395 20.92 -0.72 -7.36
CA GLY A 395 21.80 -1.23 -8.39
C GLY A 395 21.75 -2.76 -8.49
N GLY A 396 22.27 -3.30 -9.58
CA GLY A 396 22.41 -4.74 -9.76
C GLY A 396 22.93 -5.15 -11.13
N SER A 397 23.37 -6.40 -11.25
CA SER A 397 23.97 -6.92 -12.48
C SER A 397 22.94 -7.49 -13.45
N SER A 398 21.71 -7.72 -12.99
CA SER A 398 20.60 -8.22 -13.80
C SER A 398 19.25 -7.69 -13.30
N GLU A 399 18.25 -7.65 -14.18
CA GLU A 399 16.90 -7.22 -13.79
C GLU A 399 16.31 -8.06 -12.66
N VAL A 400 16.57 -9.37 -12.65
CA VAL A 400 16.06 -10.30 -11.62
C VAL A 400 16.65 -9.95 -10.25
N GLU A 401 17.95 -9.67 -10.20
CA GLU A 401 18.65 -9.25 -8.97
C GLU A 401 18.14 -7.90 -8.47
N VAL A 402 18.00 -6.91 -9.36
CA VAL A 402 17.47 -5.58 -9.01
C VAL A 402 16.06 -5.69 -8.45
N ASN A 403 15.19 -6.51 -9.06
CA ASN A 403 13.82 -6.70 -8.57
C ASN A 403 13.80 -7.37 -7.17
N GLU A 404 14.64 -8.38 -6.93
CA GLU A 404 14.73 -9.04 -5.61
C GLU A 404 15.24 -8.07 -4.54
N LYS A 405 16.31 -7.33 -4.84
CA LYS A 405 16.88 -6.34 -3.92
C LYS A 405 15.90 -5.21 -3.64
N LYS A 406 15.15 -4.77 -4.65
CA LYS A 406 14.08 -3.78 -4.50
C LYS A 406 12.96 -4.25 -3.58
N ASP A 407 12.52 -5.50 -3.71
CA ASP A 407 11.52 -6.08 -2.81
C ASP A 407 12.04 -6.00 -1.35
N ARG A 408 13.29 -6.43 -1.08
CA ARG A 408 13.92 -6.34 0.25
C ARG A 408 14.03 -4.90 0.80
N VAL A 409 14.36 -3.94 -0.05
CA VAL A 409 14.48 -2.52 0.35
C VAL A 409 13.11 -1.96 0.71
N ASN A 410 12.05 -2.32 -0.01
CA ASN A 410 10.69 -1.90 0.32
C ASN A 410 10.22 -2.51 1.66
N ASP A 411 10.54 -3.79 1.91
CA ASP A 411 10.22 -4.44 3.19
C ASP A 411 10.94 -3.73 4.35
N ALA A 412 12.22 -3.42 4.19
CA ALA A 412 13.00 -2.66 5.17
C ALA A 412 12.43 -1.24 5.40
N LEU A 413 11.91 -0.60 4.35
CA LEU A 413 11.25 0.69 4.43
C LEU A 413 9.98 0.66 5.27
N ASN A 414 9.14 -0.34 5.06
CA ASN A 414 7.91 -0.45 5.83
C ASN A 414 8.19 -0.84 7.29
N ALA A 415 9.13 -1.77 7.51
CA ALA A 415 9.51 -2.22 8.84
C ALA A 415 10.11 -1.10 9.71
N THR A 416 10.95 -0.23 9.12
CA THR A 416 11.50 0.93 9.85
C THR A 416 10.43 1.96 10.21
N ARG A 417 9.46 2.22 9.32
CA ARG A 417 8.32 3.10 9.64
C ARG A 417 7.51 2.57 10.81
N ALA A 418 7.14 1.29 10.76
CA ALA A 418 6.41 0.63 11.86
C ALA A 418 7.21 0.68 13.18
N ALA A 419 8.52 0.47 13.13
CA ALA A 419 9.39 0.54 14.31
C ALA A 419 9.49 1.95 14.92
N VAL A 420 9.45 3.00 14.10
CA VAL A 420 9.44 4.39 14.57
C VAL A 420 8.11 4.73 15.26
N GLU A 421 7.00 4.19 14.77
CA GLU A 421 5.65 4.45 15.30
C GLU A 421 5.34 3.65 16.58
N GLU A 422 5.55 2.33 16.57
CA GLU A 422 5.12 1.42 17.66
C GLU A 422 6.27 0.90 18.54
N GLY A 423 7.52 1.16 18.14
CA GLY A 423 8.72 0.65 18.80
C GLY A 423 9.16 -0.74 18.32
N ILE A 424 10.14 -1.31 19.02
CA ILE A 424 10.77 -2.58 18.68
C ILE A 424 10.72 -3.58 19.83
N VAL A 425 10.72 -4.87 19.47
CA VAL A 425 10.76 -6.02 20.39
C VAL A 425 11.87 -7.00 19.99
N PRO A 426 12.30 -7.92 20.88
CA PRO A 426 13.29 -8.93 20.53
C PRO A 426 12.89 -9.80 19.34
N GLY A 427 13.71 -9.79 18.28
CA GLY A 427 13.48 -10.54 17.04
C GLY A 427 13.66 -12.06 17.16
N GLY A 428 13.67 -12.75 16.01
CA GLY A 428 13.93 -14.20 15.92
C GLY A 428 12.85 -15.09 16.57
N GLY A 429 11.63 -14.56 16.74
CA GLY A 429 10.53 -15.26 17.41
C GLY A 429 10.59 -15.24 18.94
N VAL A 430 11.62 -14.61 19.53
CA VAL A 430 11.80 -14.55 20.98
C VAL A 430 10.70 -13.74 21.66
N ALA A 431 10.24 -12.64 21.05
CA ALA A 431 9.13 -11.86 21.59
C ALA A 431 7.87 -12.71 21.82
N LEU A 432 7.44 -13.49 20.81
CA LEU A 432 6.29 -14.39 20.93
C LEU A 432 6.53 -15.50 21.96
N LEU A 433 7.75 -16.05 22.04
CA LEU A 433 8.09 -17.08 23.02
C LEU A 433 8.00 -16.56 24.46
N ARG A 434 8.42 -15.31 24.70
CA ARG A 434 8.33 -14.68 26.02
C ARG A 434 6.90 -14.39 26.46
N CYS A 435 5.95 -14.27 25.53
CA CYS A 435 4.53 -14.16 25.86
C CYS A 435 3.91 -15.49 26.34
N HIS A 436 4.63 -16.61 26.26
CA HIS A 436 4.11 -17.93 26.67
C HIS A 436 3.60 -17.93 28.12
N ASP A 437 4.39 -17.38 29.06
CA ASP A 437 4.03 -17.38 30.48
C ASP A 437 2.74 -16.59 30.74
N ALA A 438 2.58 -15.44 30.07
CA ALA A 438 1.35 -14.64 30.16
C ALA A 438 0.12 -15.39 29.64
N VAL A 439 0.27 -16.16 28.55
CA VAL A 439 -0.82 -16.99 28.02
C VAL A 439 -1.12 -18.17 28.95
N THR A 440 -0.11 -18.83 29.53
CA THR A 440 -0.34 -19.94 30.47
C THR A 440 -0.99 -19.51 31.78
N ALA A 441 -0.81 -18.25 32.17
CA ALA A 441 -1.46 -17.66 33.34
C ALA A 441 -2.97 -17.40 33.13
N LEU A 442 -3.48 -17.47 31.90
CA LEU A 442 -4.91 -17.32 31.61
C LEU A 442 -5.71 -18.46 32.23
N LYS A 443 -6.61 -18.12 33.15
CA LYS A 443 -7.59 -19.08 33.69
C LYS A 443 -8.74 -19.27 32.71
N GLY A 444 -9.18 -20.53 32.55
CA GLY A 444 -10.16 -20.96 31.54
C GLY A 444 -11.45 -20.13 31.54
N ALA A 445 -11.82 -19.64 30.35
CA ALA A 445 -12.91 -18.68 30.20
C ALA A 445 -14.27 -19.29 29.80
N THR A 446 -14.43 -20.62 29.76
CA THR A 446 -15.75 -21.24 29.52
C THR A 446 -15.92 -22.65 30.09
N LYS A 447 -17.16 -22.96 30.49
CA LYS A 447 -17.65 -24.12 31.28
C LYS A 447 -17.63 -25.49 30.57
N ASP A 448 -16.78 -25.73 29.57
CA ASP A 448 -16.65 -27.06 28.94
C ASP A 448 -15.43 -27.85 29.47
N THR A 449 -15.17 -27.67 30.77
CA THR A 449 -14.16 -28.39 31.54
C THR A 449 -14.69 -29.76 31.98
N LYS A 450 -14.57 -30.76 31.10
CA LYS A 450 -14.27 -32.14 31.54
C LYS A 450 -12.80 -32.52 31.37
N SER A 451 -11.97 -31.58 30.92
CA SER A 451 -10.52 -31.72 30.89
C SER A 451 -9.91 -30.39 31.35
N ASN A 452 -9.23 -30.40 32.51
CA ASN A 452 -8.47 -29.29 33.09
C ASN A 452 -7.22 -28.92 32.26
N LYS A 453 -7.36 -28.81 30.93
CA LYS A 453 -6.33 -28.30 30.04
C LYS A 453 -6.95 -27.24 29.17
N ILE A 454 -6.37 -26.06 29.20
CA ILE A 454 -6.69 -24.98 28.29
C ILE A 454 -6.57 -25.56 26.88
N LEU A 455 -7.62 -25.41 26.07
CA LEU A 455 -7.56 -25.60 24.63
C LEU A 455 -6.85 -24.37 24.06
N CYS A 456 -5.55 -24.28 24.32
CA CYS A 456 -4.60 -23.45 23.60
C CYS A 456 -3.75 -24.38 22.74
#